data_AF-A0A183A7Z8-F1
#
_entry.id   AF-A0A183A7Z8-F1
#
_cell.length_a   1.000
_cell.length_b   1.000
_cell.length_c   1.000
_cell.angle_alpha   90.00
_cell.angle_beta   90.00
_cell.angle_gamma   90.00
#
_symmetry.space_group_name_H-M   'P 1'
#
loop_
_entity.id
_entity.type
_entity.pdbx_description
1 polymer ?
#
loop_
_entity_poly.entity_id
_entity_poly.type
_entity_poly.pdbx_seq_one_letter_code
_entity_poly.pdbx_strand_id
1 'polypeptide(L)'
;MSEVLWKPNEDFVRKTSMFDFMQFVERRHQNKVLFHGDYRRLHAWSVANINEFWMDFFTYCELRYSVPPTKAIDTGVSMDSKPVWFPGCFTNYAENLLLGGQPNDIAIYSCLEEQYLVPCLTYGQLTEQVNAAAHGLRSLGVVAGSRVAGLLPNCIEAVVCYLAASSIGAIWSSASPDFGAKGIIQRFELVQPTVLFTVTQTIYRGKTFDQLEKVRDLVQALNPKPVRVVFVPFLQMLCTDLYSNGDAISTRTTDKNGVDSKQIGWMMWNWLVSAVALGSSVVLYEGCPFATNLWDLIDGLSITTLGTSAKWLAVCEERALKPGGTDILGCCVGCCPVLPVYRGRIQCRLLGMAVESWDEDGKPHTDRKGELVIVRPFPSMPVGFWNDPGDSKYRDAYFAKFPHIWSHGDFIELHSETETLTISGRSDTTLNPSGIRFGSAEIYNLIEGLPGVLDSLCVAQSNADRSDERMILLVKLSDNSIPDGPLPTELATTIQQAIRSQLSPRFLPAVMCCVSAIPSQGVSMGWYCARKDCRAGLLQRKRNRQHRIRNLSSPCVGPKITRPIGRMVQPQQATWYLPG
;
A
#
# COMPACT_ATOMS: atom_id res chain seq x y z
N MET A 1 -15.77 26.05 -7.39
CA MET A 1 -14.29 26.08 -7.37
C MET A 1 -13.82 25.50 -6.06
N SER A 2 -12.87 24.56 -6.09
CA SER A 2 -12.29 23.98 -4.86
C SER A 2 -11.45 25.03 -4.13
N GLU A 3 -11.49 25.02 -2.80
CA GLU A 3 -10.70 25.92 -1.95
C GLU A 3 -9.21 25.60 -2.09
N VAL A 4 -8.40 26.62 -2.44
CA VAL A 4 -6.93 26.52 -2.40
C VAL A 4 -6.50 26.59 -0.95
N LEU A 5 -5.86 25.52 -0.46
CA LEU A 5 -5.34 25.45 0.91
C LEU A 5 -3.93 26.03 1.01
N TRP A 6 -3.12 25.85 -0.04
CA TRP A 6 -1.75 26.32 -0.09
C TRP A 6 -1.31 26.54 -1.52
N LYS A 7 -0.41 27.51 -1.74
CA LYS A 7 0.22 27.77 -3.04
C LYS A 7 1.69 28.12 -2.83
N PRO A 8 2.63 27.52 -3.59
CA PRO A 8 4.03 27.88 -3.50
C PRO A 8 4.26 29.27 -4.09
N ASN A 9 5.18 30.03 -3.48
CA ASN A 9 5.70 31.25 -4.08
C ASN A 9 6.86 30.92 -5.03
N GLU A 10 7.27 31.89 -5.87
CA GLU A 10 8.31 31.66 -6.88
C GLU A 10 9.67 31.28 -6.26
N ASP A 11 10.04 31.89 -5.14
CA ASP A 11 11.30 31.59 -4.45
C ASP A 11 11.35 30.15 -3.93
N PHE A 12 10.21 29.64 -3.45
CA PHE A 12 10.08 28.24 -3.03
C PHE A 12 10.22 27.32 -4.25
N VAL A 13 9.49 27.60 -5.34
CA VAL A 13 9.54 26.80 -6.58
C VAL A 13 10.99 26.67 -7.08
N ARG A 14 11.72 27.78 -7.17
CA ARG A 14 13.09 27.83 -7.68
C ARG A 14 14.10 27.02 -6.86
N LYS A 15 13.79 26.73 -5.59
CA LYS A 15 14.64 25.94 -4.69
C LYS A 15 14.33 24.44 -4.73
N THR A 16 13.26 24.02 -5.42
CA THR A 16 12.88 22.61 -5.49
C THR A 16 13.77 21.82 -6.46
N SER A 17 14.03 20.55 -6.16
CA SER A 17 14.67 19.61 -7.10
C SER A 17 13.85 19.43 -8.37
N MET A 18 12.53 19.61 -8.30
CA MET A 18 11.66 19.57 -9.46
C MET A 18 11.98 20.70 -10.45
N PHE A 19 12.20 21.92 -9.96
CA PHE A 19 12.61 23.05 -10.80
C PHE A 19 14.03 22.86 -11.34
N ASP A 20 14.96 22.37 -10.53
CA ASP A 20 16.31 22.03 -10.99
C ASP A 20 16.29 20.98 -12.11
N PHE A 21 15.48 19.92 -11.96
CA PHE A 21 15.30 18.90 -13.00
C PHE A 21 14.71 19.49 -14.29
N MET A 22 13.73 20.39 -14.22
CA MET A 22 13.24 21.10 -15.40
C MET A 22 14.37 21.81 -16.12
N GLN A 23 15.19 22.59 -15.40
CA GLN A 23 16.30 23.32 -16.00
C GLN A 23 17.37 22.39 -16.56
N PHE A 24 17.62 21.25 -15.91
CA PHE A 24 18.52 20.21 -16.43
C PHE A 24 18.07 19.71 -17.80
N VAL A 25 16.79 19.34 -17.94
CA VAL A 25 16.21 18.88 -19.20
C VAL A 25 16.26 19.99 -20.26
N GLU A 26 15.86 21.23 -19.92
CA GLU A 26 15.93 22.38 -20.83
C GLU A 26 17.36 22.57 -21.39
N ARG A 27 18.38 22.55 -20.52
CA ARG A 27 19.79 22.68 -20.93
C ARG A 27 20.24 21.50 -21.80
N ARG A 28 19.90 20.28 -21.42
CA ARG A 28 20.29 19.05 -22.13
C ARG A 28 19.71 19.01 -23.55
N HIS A 29 18.52 19.54 -23.73
CA HIS A 29 17.85 19.69 -25.03
C HIS A 29 18.15 21.03 -25.73
N GLN A 30 19.22 21.72 -25.35
CA GLN A 30 19.67 22.98 -25.98
C GLN A 30 18.57 24.05 -26.03
N ASN A 31 17.72 24.11 -24.99
CA ASN A 31 16.57 25.02 -24.88
C ASN A 31 15.54 24.89 -26.02
N LYS A 32 15.51 23.76 -26.73
CA LYS A 32 14.45 23.46 -27.73
C LYS A 32 13.12 23.09 -27.07
N VAL A 33 13.19 22.62 -25.83
CA VAL A 33 12.04 22.36 -24.95
C VAL A 33 12.16 23.31 -23.77
N LEU A 34 11.07 24.00 -23.43
CA LEU A 34 11.02 24.98 -22.34
C LEU A 34 9.75 24.78 -21.51
N PHE A 35 9.93 24.57 -20.21
CA PHE A 35 8.87 24.37 -19.23
C PHE A 35 8.57 25.66 -18.47
N HIS A 36 9.54 26.57 -18.31
CA HIS A 36 9.38 27.83 -17.57
C HIS A 36 8.88 27.62 -16.12
N GLY A 37 9.31 26.55 -15.46
CA GLY A 37 8.86 26.19 -14.11
C GLY A 37 7.45 25.61 -14.04
N ASP A 38 6.78 25.38 -15.16
CA ASP A 38 5.43 24.79 -15.20
C ASP A 38 5.50 23.26 -15.26
N TYR A 39 5.11 22.63 -14.15
CA TYR A 39 5.04 21.18 -14.04
C TYR A 39 4.16 20.52 -15.09
N ARG A 40 3.06 21.17 -15.49
CA ARG A 40 2.12 20.56 -16.46
C ARG A 40 2.77 20.40 -17.82
N ARG A 41 3.63 21.35 -18.22
CA ARG A 41 4.42 21.25 -19.46
C ARG A 41 5.45 20.13 -19.39
N LEU A 42 6.14 20.00 -18.25
CA LEU A 42 7.09 18.91 -18.03
C LEU A 42 6.36 17.56 -18.05
N HIS A 43 5.22 17.43 -17.38
CA HIS A 43 4.41 16.21 -17.38
C HIS A 43 3.97 15.84 -18.80
N ALA A 44 3.38 16.77 -19.54
CA ALA A 44 2.97 16.53 -20.93
C ALA A 44 4.14 16.08 -21.81
N TRP A 45 5.29 16.72 -21.70
CA TRP A 45 6.50 16.33 -22.42
C TRP A 45 7.02 14.96 -21.98
N SER A 46 7.03 14.66 -20.68
CA SER A 46 7.51 13.38 -20.13
C SER A 46 6.71 12.19 -20.64
N VAL A 47 5.40 12.40 -20.83
CA VAL A 47 4.51 11.40 -21.40
C VAL A 47 4.77 11.29 -22.89
N ALA A 48 4.77 12.41 -23.63
CA ALA A 48 4.96 12.47 -25.08
C ALA A 48 6.30 11.88 -25.57
N ASN A 49 7.39 12.18 -24.86
CA ASN A 49 8.75 11.84 -25.24
C ASN A 49 9.35 10.82 -24.27
N ILE A 50 8.65 9.71 -24.06
CA ILE A 50 8.95 8.72 -23.01
C ILE A 50 10.40 8.21 -23.04
N ASN A 51 10.97 8.00 -24.24
CA ASN A 51 12.35 7.57 -24.37
C ASN A 51 13.34 8.65 -23.90
N GLU A 52 13.16 9.89 -24.35
CA GLU A 52 14.03 11.01 -23.98
C GLU A 52 13.90 11.32 -22.48
N PHE A 53 12.67 11.42 -21.97
CA PHE A 53 12.40 11.71 -20.58
C PHE A 53 13.08 10.71 -19.62
N TRP A 54 12.92 9.41 -19.85
CA TRP A 54 13.50 8.41 -18.96
C TRP A 54 15.02 8.32 -19.10
N MET A 55 15.60 8.60 -20.28
CA MET A 55 17.05 8.71 -20.44
C MET A 55 17.62 9.93 -19.71
N ASP A 56 16.90 11.06 -19.74
CA ASP A 56 17.28 12.28 -19.03
C ASP A 56 17.15 12.11 -17.53
N PHE A 57 16.06 11.49 -17.06
CA PHE A 57 15.86 11.16 -15.66
C PHE A 57 16.95 10.21 -15.15
N PHE A 58 17.27 9.15 -15.92
CA PHE A 58 18.35 8.23 -15.61
C PHE A 58 19.70 8.96 -15.47
N THR A 59 19.96 9.93 -16.36
CA THR A 59 21.18 10.74 -16.31
C THR A 59 21.19 11.69 -15.11
N TYR A 60 20.07 12.36 -14.84
CA TYR A 60 19.90 13.31 -13.74
C TYR A 60 20.07 12.65 -12.37
N CYS A 61 19.56 11.42 -12.23
CA CYS A 61 19.72 10.63 -11.00
C CYS A 61 21.13 10.04 -10.82
N GLU A 62 22.03 10.20 -11.79
CA GLU A 62 23.41 9.73 -11.74
C GLU A 62 23.55 8.24 -11.37
N LEU A 63 22.61 7.41 -11.83
CA LEU A 63 22.56 5.99 -11.48
C LEU A 63 23.85 5.27 -11.89
N ARG A 64 24.36 4.43 -11.00
CA ARG A 64 25.48 3.53 -11.25
C ARG A 64 25.04 2.34 -12.07
N TYR A 65 25.85 2.03 -13.08
CA TYR A 65 25.63 0.93 -14.00
C TYR A 65 26.97 0.36 -14.46
N SER A 66 26.96 -0.91 -14.85
CA SER A 66 28.10 -1.58 -15.48
C SER A 66 28.03 -1.54 -17.00
N VAL A 67 26.82 -1.40 -17.56
CA VAL A 67 26.58 -1.22 -19.00
C VAL A 67 25.62 -0.04 -19.18
N PRO A 68 25.97 0.99 -19.96
CA PRO A 68 25.14 2.18 -20.11
C PRO A 68 23.85 1.87 -20.88
N PRO A 69 22.73 2.54 -20.53
CA PRO A 69 21.52 2.46 -21.34
C PRO A 69 21.71 3.15 -22.68
N THR A 70 21.18 2.56 -23.75
CA THR A 70 21.17 3.15 -25.11
C THR A 70 19.81 3.71 -25.51
N LYS A 71 18.74 3.18 -24.92
CA LYS A 71 17.34 3.61 -25.05
C LYS A 71 16.62 3.32 -23.74
N ALA A 72 15.56 4.05 -23.42
CA ALA A 72 14.80 3.80 -22.20
C ALA A 72 13.77 2.68 -22.36
N ILE A 73 13.11 2.57 -23.51
CA ILE A 73 12.08 1.55 -23.74
C ILE A 73 11.90 1.24 -25.23
N ASP A 74 11.53 -0.01 -25.53
CA ASP A 74 11.00 -0.37 -26.83
C ASP A 74 9.52 0.00 -26.96
N THR A 75 9.23 1.11 -27.64
CA THR A 75 7.85 1.60 -27.86
C THR A 75 7.12 0.84 -28.97
N GLY A 76 7.78 -0.10 -29.67
CA GLY A 76 7.14 -0.94 -30.69
C GLY A 76 6.33 -2.10 -30.12
N VAL A 77 6.34 -2.29 -28.79
CA VAL A 77 5.71 -3.40 -28.10
C VAL A 77 4.54 -2.93 -27.25
N SER A 78 3.44 -3.68 -27.24
CA SER A 78 2.26 -3.38 -26.44
C SER A 78 2.54 -3.53 -24.94
N MET A 79 1.82 -2.79 -24.10
CA MET A 79 2.06 -2.76 -22.65
C MET A 79 1.86 -4.13 -21.99
N ASP A 80 0.83 -4.88 -22.40
CA ASP A 80 0.51 -6.24 -21.93
C ASP A 80 1.51 -7.31 -22.39
N SER A 81 2.41 -6.96 -23.32
CA SER A 81 3.56 -7.78 -23.72
C SER A 81 4.82 -7.48 -22.89
N LYS A 82 4.74 -6.55 -21.92
CA LYS A 82 5.79 -6.19 -20.96
C LYS A 82 7.06 -5.68 -21.66
N PRO A 83 7.02 -4.47 -22.25
CA PRO A 83 8.17 -3.91 -22.93
C PRO A 83 9.37 -3.79 -21.98
N VAL A 84 10.56 -4.10 -22.50
CA VAL A 84 11.80 -4.06 -21.71
C VAL A 84 12.26 -2.61 -21.54
N TRP A 85 12.44 -2.22 -20.28
CA TRP A 85 13.03 -0.94 -19.90
C TRP A 85 14.56 -1.04 -19.85
N PHE A 86 15.24 -0.01 -20.34
CA PHE A 86 16.69 0.13 -20.42
C PHE A 86 17.39 -1.15 -20.94
N PRO A 87 17.01 -1.67 -22.12
CA PRO A 87 17.49 -2.97 -22.58
C PRO A 87 19.02 -3.00 -22.71
N GLY A 88 19.62 -4.02 -22.10
CA GLY A 88 21.07 -4.22 -22.08
C GLY A 88 21.79 -3.41 -21.00
N CYS A 89 21.11 -2.49 -20.30
CA CYS A 89 21.65 -1.83 -19.13
C CYS A 89 21.72 -2.82 -17.97
N PHE A 90 22.80 -2.77 -17.20
CA PHE A 90 22.97 -3.56 -15.98
C PHE A 90 23.30 -2.61 -14.82
N THR A 91 22.49 -2.67 -13.78
CA THR A 91 22.64 -1.90 -12.55
C THR A 91 22.53 -2.83 -11.34
N ASN A 92 22.74 -2.30 -10.13
CA ASN A 92 22.39 -2.98 -8.91
C ASN A 92 21.65 -2.02 -7.97
N TYR A 93 20.46 -2.44 -7.53
CA TYR A 93 19.64 -1.63 -6.63
C TYR A 93 20.37 -1.28 -5.32
N ALA A 94 20.98 -2.27 -4.65
CA ALA A 94 21.65 -2.04 -3.37
C ALA A 94 22.90 -1.16 -3.51
N GLU A 95 23.66 -1.30 -4.59
CA GLU A 95 24.80 -0.42 -4.89
C GLU A 95 24.39 1.05 -4.98
N ASN A 96 23.32 1.35 -5.73
CA ASN A 96 22.83 2.72 -5.88
C ASN A 96 22.29 3.29 -4.56
N LEU A 97 21.67 2.46 -3.72
CA LEU A 97 21.21 2.90 -2.40
C LEU A 97 22.39 3.21 -1.47
N LEU A 98 23.36 2.30 -1.36
CA LEU A 98 24.48 2.44 -0.43
C LEU A 98 25.46 3.56 -0.81
N LEU A 99 25.46 3.99 -2.07
CA LEU A 99 26.26 5.11 -2.55
C LEU A 99 25.53 6.46 -2.53
N GLY A 100 24.30 6.52 -2.00
CA GLY A 100 23.53 7.77 -1.95
C GLY A 100 24.12 8.83 -1.03
N GLY A 101 24.81 8.45 0.04
CA GLY A 101 25.41 9.35 1.05
C GLY A 101 26.91 9.07 1.29
N GLN A 102 27.57 9.91 2.09
CA GLN A 102 28.97 9.70 2.47
C GLN A 102 29.07 8.67 3.61
N PRO A 103 30.20 7.94 3.76
CA PRO A 103 30.33 6.87 4.75
C PRO A 103 30.03 7.24 6.21
N ASN A 104 30.24 8.51 6.58
CA ASN A 104 30.00 9.02 7.93
C ASN A 104 28.61 9.64 8.12
N ASP A 105 27.85 9.85 7.03
CA ASP A 105 26.48 10.36 7.10
C ASP A 105 25.57 9.29 7.69
N ILE A 106 24.52 9.69 8.39
CA ILE A 106 23.53 8.75 8.93
C ILE A 106 22.63 8.26 7.80
N ALA A 107 22.55 6.95 7.63
CA ALA A 107 21.64 6.32 6.67
C ALA A 107 20.31 5.96 7.34
N ILE A 108 20.36 5.41 8.56
CA ILE A 108 19.17 4.85 9.23
C ILE A 108 19.15 5.27 10.68
N TYR A 109 17.99 5.73 11.14
CA TYR A 109 17.60 5.79 12.55
C TYR A 109 16.60 4.67 12.83
N SER A 110 16.72 3.98 13.95
CA SER A 110 15.78 2.94 14.40
C SER A 110 15.17 3.34 15.72
N CYS A 111 13.84 3.33 15.80
CA CYS A 111 13.08 3.72 16.97
C CYS A 111 12.14 2.58 17.37
N LEU A 112 12.17 2.18 18.63
CA LEU A 112 11.17 1.30 19.21
C LEU A 112 10.20 2.12 20.06
N GLU A 113 8.94 1.70 20.15
CA GLU A 113 7.99 2.31 21.09
C GLU A 113 8.55 2.38 22.52
N GLU A 114 8.28 3.52 23.18
CA GLU A 114 8.68 3.81 24.56
C GLU A 114 10.20 3.85 24.80
N GLN A 115 11.03 3.75 23.75
CA GLN A 115 12.47 3.98 23.81
C GLN A 115 12.83 5.40 23.36
N TYR A 116 13.57 6.11 24.21
CA TYR A 116 14.15 7.43 23.90
C TYR A 116 15.53 7.32 23.23
N LEU A 117 16.11 6.12 23.21
CA LEU A 117 17.36 5.84 22.53
C LEU A 117 17.05 5.47 21.08
N VAL A 118 17.70 6.15 20.15
CA VAL A 118 17.54 5.92 18.72
C VAL A 118 18.86 5.38 18.18
N PRO A 119 19.06 4.05 18.14
CA PRO A 119 20.16 3.47 17.40
C PRO A 119 20.22 4.03 15.98
N CYS A 120 21.41 4.37 15.52
CA CYS A 120 21.64 4.86 14.18
C CYS A 120 22.74 4.06 13.48
N LEU A 121 22.64 3.96 12.16
CA LEU A 121 23.70 3.45 11.30
C LEU A 121 24.12 4.51 10.30
N THR A 122 25.43 4.69 10.18
CA THR A 122 25.99 5.46 9.06
C THR A 122 25.90 4.67 7.75
N TYR A 123 26.04 5.34 6.61
CA TYR A 123 26.15 4.66 5.31
C TYR A 123 27.31 3.64 5.27
N GLY A 124 28.45 3.97 5.89
CA GLY A 124 29.59 3.07 6.00
C GLY A 124 29.26 1.81 6.81
N GLN A 125 28.65 1.96 7.98
CA GLN A 125 28.24 0.85 8.83
C GLN A 125 27.14 -0.01 8.16
N LEU A 126 26.16 0.63 7.51
CA LEU A 126 25.13 -0.07 6.74
C LEU A 126 25.77 -0.90 5.61
N THR A 127 26.72 -0.33 4.88
CA THR A 127 27.45 -1.02 3.81
C THR A 127 28.23 -2.22 4.33
N GLU A 128 28.94 -2.09 5.46
CA GLU A 128 29.66 -3.18 6.10
C GLU A 128 28.71 -4.32 6.51
N GLN A 129 27.58 -4.00 7.14
CA GLN A 129 26.60 -5.01 7.55
C GLN A 129 25.93 -5.68 6.35
N VAL A 130 25.58 -4.94 5.31
CA VAL A 130 25.02 -5.49 4.06
C VAL A 130 26.03 -6.42 3.40
N ASN A 131 27.31 -6.04 3.35
CA ASN A 131 28.37 -6.90 2.81
C ASN A 131 28.52 -8.18 3.63
N ALA A 132 28.53 -8.10 4.97
CA ALA A 132 28.61 -9.27 5.83
C ALA A 132 27.42 -10.22 5.64
N ALA A 133 26.19 -9.67 5.61
CA ALA A 133 24.97 -10.44 5.37
C ALA A 133 24.96 -11.08 3.96
N ALA A 134 25.43 -10.38 2.94
CA ALA A 134 25.55 -10.90 1.57
C ALA A 134 26.53 -12.08 1.48
N HIS A 135 27.67 -12.03 2.18
CA HIS A 135 28.59 -13.16 2.30
C HIS A 135 27.95 -14.35 3.04
N GLY A 136 27.20 -14.07 4.10
CA GLY A 136 26.39 -15.07 4.81
C GLY A 136 25.39 -15.76 3.88
N LEU A 137 24.63 -14.99 3.10
CA LEU A 137 23.68 -15.54 2.13
C LEU A 137 24.36 -16.44 1.08
N ARG A 138 25.50 -16.00 0.52
CA ARG A 138 26.29 -16.81 -0.42
C ARG A 138 26.76 -18.13 0.22
N SER A 139 27.25 -18.11 1.46
CA SER A 139 27.66 -19.34 2.17
C SER A 139 26.49 -20.27 2.48
N LEU A 140 25.28 -19.72 2.58
CA LEU A 140 24.04 -20.49 2.69
C LEU A 140 23.55 -21.07 1.34
N GLY A 141 24.26 -20.81 0.25
CA GLY A 141 23.94 -21.30 -1.10
C GLY A 141 22.95 -20.43 -1.87
N VAL A 142 22.76 -19.17 -1.47
CA VAL A 142 21.94 -18.21 -2.20
C VAL A 142 22.71 -17.73 -3.43
N VAL A 143 22.06 -17.81 -4.59
CA VAL A 143 22.56 -17.34 -5.88
C VAL A 143 21.58 -16.33 -6.49
N ALA A 144 21.96 -15.67 -7.58
CA ALA A 144 21.04 -14.80 -8.30
C ALA A 144 19.76 -15.57 -8.69
N GLY A 145 18.59 -14.97 -8.43
CA GLY A 145 17.27 -15.59 -8.63
C GLY A 145 16.79 -16.52 -7.49
N SER A 146 17.63 -16.81 -6.48
CA SER A 146 17.16 -17.42 -5.23
C SER A 146 16.17 -16.49 -4.54
N ARG A 147 15.15 -17.04 -3.87
CA ARG A 147 14.23 -16.24 -3.06
C ARG A 147 14.73 -16.19 -1.62
N VAL A 148 14.81 -15.00 -1.07
CA VAL A 148 15.15 -14.75 0.34
C VAL A 148 13.94 -14.10 0.99
N ALA A 149 13.45 -14.70 2.06
CA ALA A 149 12.26 -14.23 2.76
C ALA A 149 12.58 -13.55 4.09
N GLY A 150 11.83 -12.50 4.44
CA GLY A 150 11.89 -11.83 5.73
C GLY A 150 10.55 -11.85 6.46
N LEU A 151 10.51 -12.42 7.66
CA LEU A 151 9.44 -12.27 8.65
C LEU A 151 9.98 -11.43 9.82
N LEU A 152 10.16 -10.14 9.56
CA LEU A 152 10.87 -9.21 10.44
C LEU A 152 10.02 -7.97 10.77
N PRO A 153 10.20 -7.34 11.94
CA PRO A 153 9.63 -6.04 12.24
C PRO A 153 10.26 -4.93 11.37
N ASN A 154 9.78 -3.69 11.50
CA ASN A 154 10.38 -2.53 10.86
C ASN A 154 11.67 -2.10 11.57
N CYS A 155 12.77 -2.79 11.27
CA CYS A 155 14.06 -2.61 11.95
C CYS A 155 15.25 -2.53 10.98
N ILE A 156 16.41 -2.12 11.50
CA ILE A 156 17.67 -2.03 10.75
C ILE A 156 17.99 -3.35 10.04
N GLU A 157 17.83 -4.47 10.72
CA GLU A 157 18.21 -5.77 10.18
C GLU A 157 17.33 -6.18 9.00
N ALA A 158 16.07 -5.73 8.97
CA ALA A 158 15.22 -5.94 7.82
C ALA A 158 15.75 -5.20 6.58
N VAL A 159 16.25 -3.97 6.74
CA VAL A 159 16.91 -3.22 5.67
C VAL A 159 18.22 -3.90 5.25
N VAL A 160 19.05 -4.31 6.21
CA VAL A 160 20.32 -5.03 5.93
C VAL A 160 20.05 -6.31 5.14
N CYS A 161 19.09 -7.13 5.57
CA CYS A 161 18.76 -8.39 4.89
C CYS A 161 18.19 -8.16 3.48
N TYR A 162 17.34 -7.14 3.32
CA TYR A 162 16.78 -6.75 2.02
C TYR A 162 17.86 -6.29 1.04
N LEU A 163 18.75 -5.39 1.46
CA LEU A 163 19.84 -4.89 0.64
C LEU A 163 20.88 -5.98 0.36
N ALA A 164 21.16 -6.87 1.31
CA ALA A 164 22.06 -8.00 1.12
C ALA A 164 21.53 -9.03 0.13
N ALA A 165 20.22 -9.30 0.12
CA ALA A 165 19.60 -10.14 -0.89
C ALA A 165 19.69 -9.48 -2.28
N SER A 166 19.35 -8.19 -2.35
CA SER A 166 19.35 -7.43 -3.61
C SER A 166 20.76 -7.24 -4.19
N SER A 167 21.78 -7.07 -3.35
CA SER A 167 23.18 -6.89 -3.80
C SER A 167 23.79 -8.13 -4.47
N ILE A 168 23.24 -9.31 -4.20
CA ILE A 168 23.68 -10.58 -4.81
C ILE A 168 22.72 -11.10 -5.89
N GLY A 169 21.74 -10.28 -6.29
CA GLY A 169 20.74 -10.63 -7.29
C GLY A 169 19.69 -11.64 -6.81
N ALA A 170 19.56 -11.85 -5.50
CA ALA A 170 18.49 -12.64 -4.93
C ALA A 170 17.18 -11.83 -4.87
N ILE A 171 16.05 -12.52 -4.92
CA ILE A 171 14.71 -11.92 -4.92
C ILE A 171 14.21 -11.86 -3.48
N TRP A 172 14.07 -10.64 -2.95
CA TRP A 172 13.52 -10.43 -1.62
C TRP A 172 12.00 -10.55 -1.59
N SER A 173 11.46 -11.16 -0.52
CA SER A 173 10.03 -11.20 -0.24
C SER A 173 9.80 -11.09 1.27
N SER A 174 8.93 -10.18 1.69
CA SER A 174 8.72 -9.93 3.13
C SER A 174 7.27 -10.06 3.55
N ALA A 175 7.07 -10.32 4.85
CA ALA A 175 5.79 -10.22 5.53
C ALA A 175 6.01 -9.68 6.95
N SER A 176 5.03 -8.96 7.47
CA SER A 176 5.06 -8.52 8.86
C SER A 176 4.81 -9.70 9.82
N PRO A 177 5.53 -9.78 10.96
CA PRO A 177 5.20 -10.69 12.05
C PRO A 177 3.77 -10.52 12.58
N ASP A 178 3.14 -9.37 12.38
CA ASP A 178 1.76 -9.12 12.83
C ASP A 178 0.71 -9.87 12.02
N PHE A 179 1.09 -10.40 10.85
CA PHE A 179 0.18 -11.19 10.06
C PHE A 179 -0.12 -12.54 10.76
N GLY A 180 -1.35 -13.01 10.58
CA GLY A 180 -1.74 -14.34 11.03
C GLY A 180 -0.96 -15.42 10.27
N ALA A 181 -0.64 -16.54 10.96
CA ALA A 181 0.18 -17.63 10.43
C ALA A 181 -0.26 -18.08 9.02
N LYS A 182 -1.57 -18.30 8.83
CA LYS A 182 -2.13 -18.70 7.53
C LYS A 182 -1.81 -17.72 6.39
N GLY A 183 -1.87 -16.41 6.66
CA GLY A 183 -1.58 -15.39 5.64
C GLY A 183 -0.11 -15.35 5.26
N ILE A 184 0.79 -15.62 6.21
CA ILE A 184 2.23 -15.71 5.97
C ILE A 184 2.55 -16.98 5.17
N ILE A 185 2.03 -18.13 5.62
CA ILE A 185 2.21 -19.43 4.96
C ILE A 185 1.80 -19.34 3.49
N GLN A 186 0.60 -18.83 3.19
CA GLN A 186 0.11 -18.72 1.82
C GLN A 186 1.01 -17.88 0.91
N ARG A 187 1.70 -16.86 1.44
CA ARG A 187 2.65 -16.04 0.67
C ARG A 187 3.95 -16.80 0.42
N PHE A 188 4.53 -17.37 1.48
CA PHE A 188 5.83 -18.01 1.39
C PHE A 188 5.80 -19.39 0.71
N GLU A 189 4.69 -20.11 0.78
CA GLU A 189 4.45 -21.34 0.00
C GLU A 189 4.50 -21.08 -1.51
N LEU A 190 4.09 -19.89 -1.97
CA LEU A 190 4.13 -19.55 -3.40
C LEU A 190 5.56 -19.27 -3.88
N VAL A 191 6.36 -18.56 -3.07
CA VAL A 191 7.70 -18.11 -3.48
C VAL A 191 8.80 -19.12 -3.16
N GLN A 192 8.57 -20.04 -2.21
CA GLN A 192 9.49 -21.12 -1.82
C GLN A 192 10.92 -20.59 -1.57
N PRO A 193 11.14 -19.85 -0.46
CA PRO A 193 12.42 -19.22 -0.20
C PRO A 193 13.52 -20.22 0.17
N THR A 194 14.76 -19.91 -0.23
CA THR A 194 15.96 -20.66 0.15
C THR A 194 16.40 -20.33 1.58
N VAL A 195 16.25 -19.06 1.97
CA VAL A 195 16.57 -18.55 3.30
C VAL A 195 15.37 -17.75 3.83
N LEU A 196 15.06 -17.93 5.11
CA LEU A 196 14.06 -17.16 5.86
C LEU A 196 14.75 -16.47 7.04
N PHE A 197 14.80 -15.14 7.01
CA PHE A 197 15.11 -14.34 8.19
C PHE A 197 13.86 -14.13 9.03
N THR A 198 13.98 -14.29 10.34
CA THR A 198 12.86 -14.12 11.27
C THR A 198 13.33 -13.65 12.64
N VAL A 199 12.41 -13.14 13.45
CA VAL A 199 12.62 -12.87 14.88
C VAL A 199 11.98 -13.95 15.74
N THR A 200 12.42 -14.04 17.01
CA THR A 200 11.76 -14.87 18.02
C THR A 200 10.57 -14.16 18.66
N GLN A 201 10.63 -12.83 18.77
CA GLN A 201 9.66 -11.99 19.47
C GLN A 201 9.53 -10.62 18.79
N THR A 202 8.35 -10.00 18.93
CA THR A 202 8.08 -8.60 18.58
C THR A 202 7.47 -7.85 19.77
N ILE A 203 7.42 -6.52 19.70
CA ILE A 203 6.84 -5.66 20.73
C ILE A 203 5.80 -4.73 20.11
N TYR A 204 4.62 -4.63 20.72
CA TYR A 204 3.57 -3.70 20.33
C TYR A 204 2.69 -3.30 21.52
N ARG A 205 2.49 -2.00 21.73
CA ARG A 205 1.82 -1.42 22.92
C ARG A 205 2.40 -1.89 24.25
N GLY A 206 3.72 -1.91 24.37
CA GLY A 206 4.48 -2.34 25.54
C GLY A 206 4.36 -3.84 25.83
N LYS A 207 3.79 -4.64 24.91
CA LYS A 207 3.61 -6.09 25.07
C LYS A 207 4.49 -6.85 24.11
N THR A 208 5.14 -7.88 24.63
CA THR A 208 5.94 -8.82 23.83
C THR A 208 5.05 -9.93 23.26
N PHE A 209 5.23 -10.24 21.98
CA PHE A 209 4.54 -11.30 21.26
C PHE A 209 5.53 -12.34 20.78
N ASP A 210 5.32 -13.61 21.15
CA ASP A 210 6.11 -14.75 20.69
C ASP A 210 5.78 -15.09 19.22
N GLN A 211 6.82 -15.34 18.42
CA GLN A 211 6.69 -15.68 17.00
C GLN A 211 7.12 -17.13 16.69
N LEU A 212 7.65 -17.90 17.65
CA LEU A 212 8.24 -19.22 17.42
C LEU A 212 7.24 -20.26 16.93
N GLU A 213 6.02 -20.27 17.49
CA GLU A 213 4.97 -21.20 17.05
C GLU A 213 4.61 -20.95 15.58
N LYS A 214 4.41 -19.69 15.23
CA LYS A 214 4.12 -19.25 13.86
C LYS A 214 5.24 -19.58 12.88
N VAL A 215 6.50 -19.38 13.29
CA VAL A 215 7.68 -19.76 12.50
C VAL A 215 7.74 -21.27 12.30
N ARG A 216 7.43 -22.07 13.33
CA ARG A 216 7.40 -23.54 13.24
C ARG A 216 6.35 -24.00 12.22
N ASP A 217 5.14 -23.46 12.29
CA ASP A 217 4.06 -23.78 11.35
C ASP A 217 4.45 -23.42 9.91
N LEU A 218 5.09 -22.26 9.72
CA LEU A 218 5.60 -21.83 8.42
C LEU A 218 6.66 -22.79 7.87
N VAL A 219 7.66 -23.15 8.66
CA VAL A 219 8.73 -24.07 8.24
C VAL A 219 8.16 -25.44 7.88
N GLN A 220 7.17 -25.92 8.64
CA GLN A 220 6.48 -27.18 8.34
C GLN A 220 5.72 -27.11 7.00
N ALA A 221 5.04 -25.99 6.73
CA ALA A 221 4.29 -25.77 5.50
C ALA A 221 5.18 -25.68 4.25
N LEU A 222 6.44 -25.26 4.39
CA LEU A 222 7.41 -25.18 3.28
C LEU A 222 8.00 -26.54 2.88
N ASN A 223 7.70 -27.63 3.59
CA ASN A 223 8.12 -28.98 3.19
C ASN A 223 7.49 -29.43 1.86
N PRO A 224 8.20 -30.22 1.03
CA PRO A 224 9.47 -30.91 1.30
C PRO A 224 10.72 -30.10 0.91
N LYS A 225 10.62 -28.81 0.55
CA LYS A 225 11.79 -27.99 0.21
C LYS A 225 12.31 -27.30 1.47
N PRO A 226 13.37 -27.81 2.11
CA PRO A 226 13.83 -27.25 3.37
C PRO A 226 14.32 -25.81 3.17
N VAL A 227 13.84 -24.91 4.03
CA VAL A 227 14.29 -23.53 4.13
C VAL A 227 15.34 -23.41 5.24
N ARG A 228 16.41 -22.64 5.02
CA ARG A 228 17.34 -22.30 6.10
C ARG A 228 16.79 -21.10 6.87
N VAL A 229 16.57 -21.26 8.18
CA VAL A 229 16.02 -20.20 9.04
C VAL A 229 17.15 -19.50 9.77
N VAL A 230 17.19 -18.17 9.69
CA VAL A 230 18.15 -17.31 10.41
C VAL A 230 17.37 -16.44 11.38
N PHE A 231 17.65 -16.60 12.67
CA PHE A 231 17.04 -15.77 13.71
C PHE A 231 17.83 -14.48 13.90
N VAL A 232 17.15 -13.36 13.81
CA VAL A 232 17.68 -12.02 14.06
C VAL A 232 17.45 -11.65 15.53
N PRO A 233 18.49 -11.27 16.29
CA PRO A 233 18.40 -10.95 17.72
C PRO A 233 17.82 -9.54 17.99
N PHE A 234 16.66 -9.23 17.40
CA PHE A 234 16.01 -7.90 17.40
C PHE A 234 15.97 -7.20 18.77
N LEU A 235 15.54 -7.89 19.84
CA LEU A 235 15.44 -7.29 21.18
C LEU A 235 16.75 -7.29 21.98
N GLN A 236 17.74 -8.10 21.58
CA GLN A 236 19.03 -8.18 22.28
C GLN A 236 20.03 -7.13 21.77
N MET A 237 19.86 -6.64 20.53
CA MET A 237 20.74 -5.63 19.93
C MET A 237 20.38 -4.18 20.24
N LEU A 238 19.22 -3.93 20.86
CA LEU A 238 18.83 -2.60 21.34
C LEU A 238 19.58 -2.16 22.62
N CYS A 239 20.48 -3.01 23.14
CA CYS A 239 21.28 -2.74 24.34
C CYS A 239 22.66 -2.08 24.08
N THR A 240 22.97 -1.67 22.84
CA THR A 240 24.27 -1.06 22.51
C THR A 240 24.13 0.40 22.08
N ASP A 241 24.73 1.30 22.88
CA ASP A 241 24.74 2.76 22.72
C ASP A 241 25.52 3.24 21.49
N LEU A 242 24.87 3.93 20.54
CA LEU A 242 25.51 4.76 19.51
C LEU A 242 24.60 5.97 19.18
N TYR A 243 25.12 7.20 19.37
CA TYR A 243 24.35 8.45 19.24
C TYR A 243 24.96 9.42 18.23
N SER A 244 24.10 10.06 17.42
CA SER A 244 24.37 11.38 16.81
C SER A 244 23.08 12.06 16.34
N ASN A 245 23.06 13.40 16.36
CA ASN A 245 21.96 14.24 15.85
C ASN A 245 22.22 14.57 14.38
N GLY A 246 21.24 14.37 13.52
CA GLY A 246 21.28 14.71 12.10
C GLY A 246 19.87 14.90 11.55
N ASP A 247 19.76 15.59 10.42
CA ASP A 247 18.47 15.81 9.75
C ASP A 247 17.97 14.49 9.15
N ALA A 248 16.73 14.12 9.46
CA ALA A 248 16.16 12.83 9.07
C ALA A 248 14.90 12.96 8.20
N ILE A 249 14.65 11.97 7.35
CA ILE A 249 13.37 11.79 6.66
C ILE A 249 12.66 10.60 7.32
N SER A 250 11.49 10.84 7.90
CA SER A 250 10.69 9.80 8.54
C SER A 250 9.36 9.72 7.85
N THR A 251 9.06 8.62 7.19
CA THR A 251 7.71 8.48 6.65
C THR A 251 7.01 7.38 7.41
N ARG A 252 5.81 7.65 7.92
CA ARG A 252 4.96 6.70 8.66
C ARG A 252 3.47 6.86 8.38
N THR A 253 2.83 5.96 7.62
CA THR A 253 1.37 5.94 7.40
C THR A 253 0.76 4.84 8.28
N THR A 254 -0.35 5.10 8.98
CA THR A 254 -1.15 4.04 9.62
C THR A 254 -2.33 3.65 8.72
N ASP A 255 -2.71 2.38 8.64
CA ASP A 255 -3.97 2.01 8.00
C ASP A 255 -5.19 2.43 8.87
N LYS A 256 -6.41 2.19 8.35
CA LYS A 256 -7.67 2.52 9.04
C LYS A 256 -7.84 1.83 10.41
N ASN A 257 -7.07 0.78 10.71
CA ASN A 257 -7.20 -0.05 11.90
C ASN A 257 -6.12 0.22 12.97
N GLY A 258 -5.22 1.18 12.73
CA GLY A 258 -4.08 1.44 13.61
C GLY A 258 -2.93 0.43 13.44
N VAL A 259 -2.92 -0.34 12.36
CA VAL A 259 -1.76 -1.13 11.92
C VAL A 259 -0.86 -0.24 11.09
N ASP A 260 0.43 -0.25 11.36
CA ASP A 260 1.38 0.57 10.62
C ASP A 260 1.48 0.08 9.17
N SER A 261 1.09 0.92 8.21
CA SER A 261 1.14 0.60 6.78
C SER A 261 2.56 0.69 6.20
N LYS A 262 3.58 0.78 7.06
CA LYS A 262 5.01 0.71 6.71
C LYS A 262 5.77 -0.37 7.46
N GLN A 263 5.07 -1.35 8.03
CA GLN A 263 5.68 -2.65 8.27
C GLN A 263 6.23 -3.20 6.95
N ILE A 264 7.28 -4.00 7.03
CA ILE A 264 8.01 -4.52 5.86
C ILE A 264 7.13 -5.30 4.87
N GLY A 265 5.90 -5.66 5.25
CA GLY A 265 4.90 -6.28 4.39
C GLY A 265 4.14 -5.32 3.45
N TRP A 266 4.38 -4.01 3.54
CA TRP A 266 3.72 -2.99 2.71
C TRP A 266 4.71 -2.34 1.74
N MET A 267 4.21 -1.92 0.57
CA MET A 267 5.06 -1.29 -0.46
C MET A 267 5.67 0.05 -0.01
N MET A 268 5.04 0.73 0.94
CA MET A 268 5.52 2.00 1.47
C MET A 268 6.83 1.85 2.25
N TRP A 269 7.11 0.68 2.80
CA TRP A 269 8.40 0.38 3.43
C TRP A 269 9.52 0.33 2.37
N ASN A 270 9.28 -0.34 1.23
CA ASN A 270 10.23 -0.37 0.12
C ASN A 270 10.51 1.04 -0.42
N TRP A 271 9.47 1.89 -0.49
CA TRP A 271 9.62 3.28 -0.89
C TRP A 271 10.46 4.08 0.11
N LEU A 272 10.21 3.94 1.41
CA LEU A 272 11.02 4.57 2.47
C LEU A 272 12.49 4.18 2.35
N VAL A 273 12.79 2.88 2.24
CA VAL A 273 14.19 2.41 2.09
C VAL A 273 14.85 2.96 0.83
N SER A 274 14.09 3.18 -0.25
CA SER A 274 14.63 3.76 -1.49
C SER A 274 15.11 5.21 -1.32
N ALA A 275 14.66 5.94 -0.29
CA ALA A 275 15.14 7.30 -0.02
C ALA A 275 16.63 7.34 0.38
N VAL A 276 17.20 6.22 0.83
CA VAL A 276 18.64 6.07 1.08
C VAL A 276 19.45 6.31 -0.20
N ALA A 277 18.91 5.99 -1.38
CA ALA A 277 19.58 6.30 -2.66
C ALA A 277 19.75 7.79 -2.93
N LEU A 278 18.95 8.64 -2.27
CA LEU A 278 19.00 10.09 -2.40
C LEU A 278 19.96 10.74 -1.39
N GLY A 279 20.73 9.94 -0.64
CA GLY A 279 21.57 10.43 0.45
C GLY A 279 20.79 10.87 1.68
N SER A 280 19.51 10.51 1.77
CA SER A 280 18.67 10.88 2.90
C SER A 280 18.83 9.88 4.06
N SER A 281 18.71 10.37 5.30
CA SER A 281 18.57 9.51 6.47
C SER A 281 17.12 9.02 6.59
N VAL A 282 16.90 7.72 6.82
CA VAL A 282 15.55 7.16 6.99
C VAL A 282 15.26 6.77 8.43
N VAL A 283 14.05 7.03 8.91
CA VAL A 283 13.63 6.63 10.26
C VAL A 283 12.73 5.40 10.20
N LEU A 284 13.20 4.29 10.80
CA LEU A 284 12.46 3.05 10.99
C LEU A 284 11.82 3.09 12.38
N TYR A 285 10.51 3.20 12.44
CA TYR A 285 9.78 3.13 13.69
C TYR A 285 9.05 1.79 13.80
N GLU A 286 9.28 1.07 14.90
CA GLU A 286 8.57 -0.14 15.27
C GLU A 286 7.74 0.09 16.54
N GLY A 287 6.43 -0.13 16.47
CA GLY A 287 5.52 -0.06 17.61
C GLY A 287 4.23 0.73 17.37
N CYS A 288 3.50 1.03 18.44
CA CYS A 288 2.21 1.71 18.36
C CYS A 288 2.35 3.24 18.20
N PRO A 289 1.70 3.85 17.18
CA PRO A 289 1.78 5.29 16.93
C PRO A 289 1.17 6.18 18.02
N PHE A 290 0.50 5.57 19.00
CA PHE A 290 -0.14 6.25 20.10
C PHE A 290 0.52 5.96 21.45
N ALA A 291 1.50 5.05 21.50
CA ALA A 291 2.22 4.71 22.73
C ALA A 291 3.33 5.73 23.03
N THR A 292 3.92 6.33 22.00
CA THR A 292 4.95 7.38 22.13
C THR A 292 4.43 8.67 21.51
N ASN A 293 4.78 9.82 22.08
CA ASN A 293 4.52 11.10 21.44
C ASN A 293 5.46 11.25 20.24
N LEU A 294 4.97 10.87 19.05
CA LEU A 294 5.77 10.93 17.82
C LEU A 294 6.23 12.34 17.46
N TRP A 295 5.57 13.38 17.98
CA TRP A 295 6.03 14.77 17.80
C TRP A 295 7.38 15.00 18.48
N ASP A 296 7.60 14.43 19.66
CA ASP A 296 8.89 14.53 20.34
C ASP A 296 10.00 13.83 19.54
N LEU A 297 9.66 12.72 18.86
CA LEU A 297 10.58 12.03 17.96
C LEU A 297 10.88 12.87 16.70
N ILE A 298 9.85 13.51 16.12
CA ILE A 298 9.98 14.39 14.97
C ILE A 298 10.89 15.57 15.29
N ASP A 299 10.65 16.24 16.41
CA ASP A 299 11.45 17.36 16.85
C ASP A 299 12.87 16.91 17.24
N GLY A 300 12.99 15.78 17.95
CA GLY A 300 14.28 15.24 18.40
C GLY A 300 15.22 14.83 17.27
N LEU A 301 14.69 14.33 16.15
CA LEU A 301 15.45 13.92 14.97
C LEU A 301 15.41 14.96 13.83
N SER A 302 14.83 16.15 14.06
CA SER A 302 14.65 17.17 13.03
C SER A 302 14.07 16.60 11.72
N ILE A 303 12.99 15.82 11.85
CA ILE A 303 12.39 15.14 10.71
C ILE A 303 11.86 16.16 9.69
N THR A 304 12.37 16.12 8.47
CA THR A 304 12.09 17.11 7.41
C THR A 304 10.90 16.74 6.53
N THR A 305 10.59 15.45 6.40
CA THR A 305 9.45 14.95 5.63
C THR A 305 8.76 13.88 6.44
N LEU A 306 7.48 14.10 6.80
CA LEU A 306 6.60 13.15 7.46
C LEU A 306 5.55 12.61 6.49
N GLY A 307 5.63 11.35 6.10
CA GLY A 307 4.60 10.73 5.27
C GLY A 307 3.61 9.90 6.09
N THR A 308 2.41 10.42 6.40
CA THR A 308 1.41 9.77 7.27
C THR A 308 0.02 9.58 6.69
N SER A 309 -0.88 8.92 7.43
CA SER A 309 -2.25 8.66 7.00
C SER A 309 -3.19 9.74 7.52
N ALA A 310 -4.22 10.02 6.73
CA ALA A 310 -5.27 10.96 7.12
C ALA A 310 -5.96 10.55 8.44
N LYS A 311 -6.09 9.24 8.71
CA LYS A 311 -6.71 8.76 9.95
C LYS A 311 -5.85 9.06 11.17
N TRP A 312 -4.53 8.89 11.07
CA TRP A 312 -3.64 9.26 12.17
C TRP A 312 -3.69 10.77 12.45
N LEU A 313 -3.69 11.59 11.40
CA LEU A 313 -3.84 13.05 11.53
C LEU A 313 -5.17 13.45 12.19
N ALA A 314 -6.28 12.81 11.81
CA ALA A 314 -7.58 13.04 12.44
C ALA A 314 -7.58 12.70 13.93
N VAL A 315 -6.95 11.58 14.32
CA VAL A 315 -6.79 11.21 15.75
C VAL A 315 -5.87 12.20 16.48
N CYS A 316 -4.83 12.73 15.83
CA CYS A 316 -4.01 13.80 16.39
C CYS A 316 -4.83 15.07 16.63
N GLU A 317 -5.66 15.47 15.68
CA GLU A 317 -6.57 16.61 15.79
C GLU A 317 -7.57 16.44 16.94
N GLU A 318 -8.21 15.27 17.06
CA GLU A 318 -9.10 14.92 18.19
C GLU A 318 -8.40 15.05 19.55
N ARG A 319 -7.10 14.73 19.60
CA ARG A 319 -6.26 14.83 20.80
C ARG A 319 -5.62 16.21 20.99
N ALA A 320 -6.02 17.20 20.20
CA ALA A 320 -5.46 18.55 20.19
C ALA A 320 -3.93 18.61 19.99
N LEU A 321 -3.37 17.60 19.33
CA LEU A 321 -1.97 17.60 18.89
C LEU A 321 -1.86 18.44 17.61
N LYS A 322 -0.86 19.32 17.51
CA LYS A 322 -0.71 20.25 16.39
C LYS A 322 0.33 19.73 15.39
N PRO A 323 -0.08 19.20 14.22
CA PRO A 323 0.87 18.71 13.21
C PRO A 323 1.46 19.82 12.35
N GLY A 324 2.71 19.62 11.90
CA GLY A 324 3.22 20.21 10.66
C GLY A 324 2.63 19.49 9.43
N GLY A 325 2.49 20.19 8.31
CA GLY A 325 1.80 19.69 7.11
C GLY A 325 2.32 18.36 6.55
N THR A 326 1.46 17.62 5.83
CA THR A 326 1.75 16.27 5.31
C THR A 326 1.35 16.16 3.84
N ASP A 327 2.23 15.60 3.01
CA ASP A 327 1.96 15.27 1.61
C ASP A 327 1.42 13.83 1.44
N ILE A 328 0.51 13.65 0.47
CA ILE A 328 -0.05 12.35 0.10
C ILE A 328 0.66 11.83 -1.16
N LEU A 329 1.30 10.67 -1.05
CA LEU A 329 2.05 10.02 -2.14
C LEU A 329 1.28 8.81 -2.69
N GLY A 330 1.13 8.75 -4.02
CA GLY A 330 0.69 7.58 -4.77
C GLY A 330 1.69 7.23 -5.88
N CYS A 331 1.53 6.10 -6.55
CA CYS A 331 2.50 5.62 -7.56
C CYS A 331 2.28 6.17 -8.99
N CYS A 332 1.06 6.59 -9.32
CA CYS A 332 0.71 7.14 -10.64
C CYS A 332 0.22 8.61 -10.57
N VAL A 333 -0.22 9.02 -9.39
CA VAL A 333 -0.74 10.34 -9.04
C VAL A 333 -0.20 10.70 -7.67
N GLY A 334 0.00 11.98 -7.37
CA GLY A 334 0.59 12.38 -6.10
C GLY A 334 0.75 13.87 -5.93
N CYS A 335 1.76 14.24 -5.16
CA CYS A 335 2.12 15.62 -4.88
C CYS A 335 3.17 16.15 -5.86
N CYS A 336 3.20 17.48 -6.00
CA CYS A 336 4.28 18.18 -6.64
C CYS A 336 4.51 19.53 -5.92
N PRO A 337 5.73 19.79 -5.42
CA PRO A 337 5.99 20.96 -4.58
C PRO A 337 5.84 22.30 -5.32
N VAL A 338 5.79 22.28 -6.66
CA VAL A 338 5.62 23.49 -7.49
C VAL A 338 4.16 23.77 -7.85
N LEU A 339 3.23 22.93 -7.41
CA LEU A 339 1.80 23.08 -7.65
C LEU A 339 1.05 23.51 -6.38
N PRO A 340 -0.09 24.22 -6.52
CA PRO A 340 -0.99 24.49 -5.39
C PRO A 340 -1.64 23.21 -4.84
N VAL A 341 -2.06 23.27 -3.58
CA VAL A 341 -2.86 22.23 -2.91
C VAL A 341 -4.30 22.71 -2.81
N TYR A 342 -5.23 21.87 -3.27
CA TYR A 342 -6.67 22.12 -3.16
C TYR A 342 -7.29 21.13 -2.19
N ARG A 343 -8.30 21.57 -1.43
CA ARG A 343 -8.99 20.71 -0.47
C ARG A 343 -9.55 19.46 -1.16
N GLY A 344 -9.20 18.29 -0.62
CA GLY A 344 -9.70 16.99 -1.09
C GLY A 344 -9.24 16.58 -2.49
N ARG A 345 -8.20 17.22 -3.05
CA ARG A 345 -7.65 16.92 -4.38
C ARG A 345 -6.22 16.40 -4.27
N ILE A 346 -5.90 15.40 -5.09
CA ILE A 346 -4.51 15.02 -5.39
C ILE A 346 -4.00 16.00 -6.45
N GLN A 347 -2.80 16.55 -6.25
CA GLN A 347 -2.31 17.70 -7.00
C GLN A 347 -2.13 17.42 -8.49
N CYS A 348 -1.55 16.26 -8.83
CA CYS A 348 -1.19 15.97 -10.21
C CYS A 348 -0.98 14.48 -10.50
N ARG A 349 -0.92 14.18 -11.80
CA ARG A 349 -0.37 12.95 -12.36
C ARG A 349 1.16 13.02 -12.30
N LEU A 350 1.82 11.92 -11.94
CA LEU A 350 3.28 11.90 -11.81
C LEU A 350 3.99 11.87 -13.18
N LEU A 351 5.25 12.31 -13.22
CA LEU A 351 6.05 12.35 -14.45
C LEU A 351 6.19 10.95 -15.06
N GLY A 352 6.13 10.87 -16.39
CA GLY A 352 6.13 9.61 -17.14
C GLY A 352 4.84 8.79 -17.02
N MET A 353 3.87 9.19 -16.18
CA MET A 353 2.62 8.47 -15.97
C MET A 353 1.51 9.06 -16.84
N ALA A 354 1.12 8.34 -17.89
CA ALA A 354 0.04 8.69 -18.81
C ALA A 354 -1.33 8.30 -18.25
N VAL A 355 -1.73 8.93 -17.14
CA VAL A 355 -3.00 8.64 -16.45
C VAL A 355 -4.17 9.35 -17.12
N GLU A 356 -5.24 8.60 -17.38
CA GLU A 356 -6.51 9.06 -17.93
C GLU A 356 -7.70 8.51 -17.12
N SER A 357 -8.88 9.14 -17.25
CA SER A 357 -10.15 8.65 -16.72
C SER A 357 -11.01 8.18 -17.88
N TRP A 358 -11.33 6.89 -17.96
CA TRP A 358 -12.08 6.30 -19.08
C TRP A 358 -13.51 5.90 -18.66
N ASP A 359 -14.46 6.05 -19.58
CA ASP A 359 -15.82 5.50 -19.45
C ASP A 359 -15.87 3.99 -19.74
N GLU A 360 -17.08 3.41 -19.71
CA GLU A 360 -17.27 1.98 -19.97
C GLU A 360 -17.02 1.59 -21.44
N ASP A 361 -17.11 2.55 -22.36
CA ASP A 361 -16.84 2.37 -23.79
C ASP A 361 -15.33 2.50 -24.11
N GLY A 362 -14.50 2.75 -23.09
CA GLY A 362 -13.05 2.92 -23.24
C GLY A 362 -12.67 4.27 -23.85
N LYS A 363 -13.46 5.32 -23.63
CA LYS A 363 -13.16 6.68 -24.09
C LYS A 363 -12.71 7.56 -22.93
N PRO A 364 -11.67 8.40 -23.13
CA PRO A 364 -11.23 9.33 -22.11
C PRO A 364 -12.21 10.48 -21.89
N HIS A 365 -12.36 10.92 -20.65
CA HIS A 365 -13.12 12.11 -20.28
C HIS A 365 -12.49 12.86 -19.10
N THR A 366 -12.94 14.10 -18.91
CA THR A 366 -12.65 14.94 -17.74
C THR A 366 -13.94 15.38 -17.09
N ASP A 367 -13.85 15.90 -15.86
CA ASP A 367 -14.93 16.51 -15.09
C ASP A 367 -16.12 15.55 -14.85
N ARG A 368 -15.83 14.24 -14.93
CA ARG A 368 -16.71 13.12 -14.64
C ARG A 368 -15.89 11.95 -14.12
N LYS A 369 -16.55 11.09 -13.34
CA LYS A 369 -15.98 9.85 -12.80
C LYS A 369 -15.79 8.81 -13.89
N GLY A 370 -14.63 8.17 -13.91
CA GLY A 370 -14.26 7.08 -14.82
C GLY A 370 -13.16 6.21 -14.23
N GLU A 371 -12.83 5.12 -14.92
CA GLU A 371 -11.75 4.22 -14.52
C GLU A 371 -10.39 4.90 -14.65
N LEU A 372 -9.56 4.76 -13.62
CA LEU A 372 -8.14 5.12 -13.70
C LEU A 372 -7.45 4.12 -14.61
N VAL A 373 -7.07 4.62 -15.78
CA VAL A 373 -6.24 3.88 -16.73
C VAL A 373 -4.88 4.54 -16.91
N ILE A 374 -3.89 3.73 -17.26
CA ILE A 374 -2.58 4.20 -17.70
C ILE A 374 -2.38 3.72 -19.13
N VAL A 375 -2.25 4.68 -20.06
CA VAL A 375 -2.28 4.40 -21.50
C VAL A 375 -0.89 4.23 -22.14
N ARG A 376 0.17 4.36 -21.33
CA ARG A 376 1.56 4.11 -21.74
C ARG A 376 2.30 3.26 -20.71
N PRO A 377 3.25 2.41 -21.12
CA PRO A 377 4.05 1.62 -20.19
C PRO A 377 4.83 2.53 -19.24
N PHE A 378 5.16 2.03 -18.05
CA PHE A 378 5.98 2.72 -17.05
C PHE A 378 7.00 1.75 -16.40
N PRO A 379 8.16 2.22 -15.92
CA PRO A 379 9.27 1.34 -15.51
C PRO A 379 8.94 0.39 -14.34
N SER A 380 8.08 0.81 -13.43
CA SER A 380 7.70 0.06 -12.23
C SER A 380 6.51 -0.88 -12.41
N MET A 381 6.11 -1.16 -13.67
CA MET A 381 5.16 -2.23 -13.94
C MET A 381 5.71 -3.57 -13.39
N PRO A 382 4.87 -4.42 -12.79
CA PRO A 382 5.32 -5.75 -12.41
C PRO A 382 5.78 -6.51 -13.66
N VAL A 383 6.95 -7.12 -13.57
CA VAL A 383 7.51 -8.00 -14.61
C VAL A 383 6.67 -9.27 -14.85
N GLY A 384 5.76 -9.56 -13.92
CA GLY A 384 4.80 -10.66 -13.98
C GLY A 384 4.37 -11.07 -12.57
N PHE A 385 3.44 -12.04 -12.50
CA PHE A 385 3.08 -12.68 -11.23
C PHE A 385 3.84 -13.98 -11.06
N TRP A 386 4.32 -14.22 -9.84
CA TRP A 386 5.00 -15.47 -9.53
C TRP A 386 4.02 -16.64 -9.62
N ASN A 387 4.45 -17.76 -10.22
CA ASN A 387 3.61 -18.95 -10.41
C ASN A 387 2.31 -18.67 -11.19
N ASP A 388 2.42 -17.89 -12.28
CA ASP A 388 1.35 -17.59 -13.23
C ASP A 388 1.78 -17.95 -14.67
N PRO A 389 1.81 -19.25 -15.02
CA PRO A 389 2.23 -19.67 -16.35
C PRO A 389 1.29 -19.07 -17.43
N GLY A 390 1.88 -18.37 -18.39
CA GLY A 390 1.13 -17.69 -19.46
C GLY A 390 0.56 -16.31 -19.08
N ASP A 391 0.93 -15.76 -17.90
CA ASP A 391 0.51 -14.44 -17.42
C ASP A 391 -1.01 -14.24 -17.34
N SER A 392 -1.77 -15.32 -17.15
CA SER A 392 -3.23 -15.25 -17.15
C SER A 392 -3.77 -14.34 -16.05
N LYS A 393 -3.30 -14.50 -14.81
CA LYS A 393 -3.74 -13.68 -13.67
C LYS A 393 -3.25 -12.25 -13.80
N TYR A 394 -2.04 -12.04 -14.32
CA TYR A 394 -1.50 -10.71 -14.58
C TYR A 394 -2.34 -9.95 -15.62
N ARG A 395 -2.67 -10.60 -16.74
CA ARG A 395 -3.55 -10.03 -17.77
C ARG A 395 -4.95 -9.80 -17.26
N ASP A 396 -5.52 -10.75 -16.53
CA ASP A 396 -6.84 -10.62 -15.92
C ASP A 396 -6.90 -9.45 -14.92
N ALA A 397 -5.82 -9.24 -14.16
CA ALA A 397 -5.76 -8.18 -13.16
C ALA A 397 -5.69 -6.77 -13.77
N TYR A 398 -4.96 -6.57 -14.86
CA TYR A 398 -4.63 -5.23 -15.36
C TYR A 398 -5.13 -4.92 -16.77
N PHE A 399 -5.37 -5.92 -17.62
CA PHE A 399 -5.62 -5.74 -19.06
C PHE A 399 -6.93 -6.36 -19.56
N ALA A 400 -7.66 -7.10 -18.71
CA ALA A 400 -8.93 -7.71 -19.11
C ALA A 400 -10.04 -6.70 -19.43
N LYS A 401 -10.01 -5.53 -18.77
CA LYS A 401 -11.05 -4.50 -18.95
C LYS A 401 -10.87 -3.72 -20.26
N PHE A 402 -9.63 -3.31 -20.54
CA PHE A 402 -9.28 -2.54 -21.72
C PHE A 402 -8.05 -3.18 -22.38
N PRO A 403 -8.18 -3.75 -23.59
CA PRO A 403 -7.06 -4.41 -24.26
C PRO A 403 -5.83 -3.51 -24.38
N HIS A 404 -4.67 -4.01 -23.98
CA HIS A 404 -3.37 -3.31 -24.00
C HIS A 404 -3.27 -2.06 -23.10
N ILE A 405 -4.31 -1.74 -22.33
CA ILE A 405 -4.37 -0.56 -21.47
C ILE A 405 -4.43 -1.01 -20.01
N TRP A 406 -3.57 -0.43 -19.18
CA TRP A 406 -3.51 -0.77 -17.77
C TRP A 406 -4.73 -0.17 -17.04
N SER A 407 -5.60 -1.02 -16.53
CA SER A 407 -6.70 -0.67 -15.63
C SER A 407 -6.24 -0.83 -14.18
N HIS A 408 -6.20 0.27 -13.42
CA HIS A 408 -5.66 0.25 -12.05
C HIS A 408 -6.64 -0.29 -11.00
N GLY A 409 -7.94 -0.23 -11.31
CA GLY A 409 -9.00 -0.70 -10.41
C GLY A 409 -9.48 0.38 -9.42
N ASP A 410 -9.37 1.65 -9.79
CA ASP A 410 -9.83 2.80 -9.00
C ASP A 410 -10.66 3.74 -9.88
N PHE A 411 -11.71 4.32 -9.32
CA PHE A 411 -12.44 5.39 -9.98
C PHE A 411 -11.80 6.74 -9.70
N ILE A 412 -11.54 7.50 -10.76
CA ILE A 412 -11.05 8.87 -10.67
C ILE A 412 -11.91 9.86 -11.45
N GLU A 413 -11.82 11.11 -11.04
CA GLU A 413 -12.26 12.26 -11.82
C GLU A 413 -11.08 13.21 -12.00
N LEU A 414 -10.76 13.53 -13.25
CA LEU A 414 -9.75 14.51 -13.64
C LEU A 414 -10.44 15.86 -13.84
N HIS A 415 -9.98 16.88 -13.13
CA HIS A 415 -10.63 18.19 -13.12
C HIS A 415 -9.93 19.14 -14.07
N SER A 416 -10.55 19.44 -15.21
CA SER A 416 -9.92 20.14 -16.33
C SER A 416 -9.46 21.56 -15.96
N GLU A 417 -10.18 22.25 -15.06
CA GLU A 417 -9.83 23.59 -14.56
C GLU A 417 -8.46 23.66 -13.88
N THR A 418 -8.08 22.62 -13.14
CA THR A 418 -6.89 22.64 -12.26
C THR A 418 -5.87 21.56 -12.61
N GLU A 419 -6.26 20.60 -13.47
CA GLU A 419 -5.57 19.34 -13.75
C GLU A 419 -5.30 18.49 -12.50
N THR A 420 -6.04 18.75 -11.42
CA THR A 420 -6.03 17.93 -10.20
C THR A 420 -6.95 16.72 -10.37
N LEU A 421 -6.90 15.81 -9.41
CA LEU A 421 -7.71 14.60 -9.45
C LEU A 421 -8.29 14.20 -8.10
N THR A 422 -9.39 13.48 -8.14
CA THR A 422 -10.03 12.85 -6.98
C THR A 422 -10.15 11.35 -7.22
N ILE A 423 -9.83 10.55 -6.20
CA ILE A 423 -10.07 9.10 -6.20
C ILE A 423 -11.34 8.84 -5.38
N SER A 424 -12.37 8.28 -6.01
CA SER A 424 -13.65 7.95 -5.36
C SER A 424 -13.67 6.54 -4.76
N GLY A 425 -12.56 5.82 -4.85
CA GLY A 425 -12.36 4.47 -4.33
C GLY A 425 -12.25 3.39 -5.40
N ARG A 426 -12.10 2.15 -4.94
CA ARG A 426 -11.85 0.98 -5.76
C ARG A 426 -13.02 0.66 -6.70
N SER A 427 -12.74 0.45 -7.97
CA SER A 427 -13.77 0.19 -8.98
C SER A 427 -14.38 -1.20 -8.88
N ASP A 428 -13.61 -2.18 -8.41
CA ASP A 428 -14.06 -3.55 -8.11
C ASP A 428 -14.99 -3.65 -6.88
N THR A 429 -15.00 -2.63 -6.01
CA THR A 429 -15.91 -2.53 -4.85
C THR A 429 -17.10 -1.62 -5.07
N THR A 430 -17.39 -1.26 -6.33
CA THR A 430 -18.57 -0.44 -6.63
C THR A 430 -19.84 -1.16 -6.22
N LEU A 431 -20.68 -0.43 -5.50
CA LEU A 431 -22.03 -0.85 -5.19
C LEU A 431 -22.89 -0.50 -6.39
N ASN A 432 -23.68 -1.45 -6.89
CA ASN A 432 -24.58 -1.22 -8.03
C ASN A 432 -26.07 -1.42 -7.69
N PRO A 433 -26.62 -0.78 -6.64
CA PRO A 433 -28.04 -0.92 -6.33
C PRO A 433 -28.89 -0.24 -7.41
N SER A 434 -29.82 -0.99 -8.00
CA SER A 434 -30.75 -0.52 -9.04
C SER A 434 -30.05 0.10 -10.27
N GLY A 435 -28.87 -0.42 -10.62
CA GLY A 435 -28.15 -0.07 -11.86
C GLY A 435 -27.33 1.22 -11.80
N ILE A 436 -27.08 1.79 -10.61
CA ILE A 436 -26.21 2.95 -10.43
C ILE A 436 -24.93 2.55 -9.71
N ARG A 437 -23.79 2.75 -10.39
CA ARG A 437 -22.46 2.55 -9.81
C ARG A 437 -21.98 3.79 -9.06
N PHE A 438 -21.63 3.62 -7.79
CA PHE A 438 -20.96 4.65 -7.02
C PHE A 438 -19.91 4.07 -6.07
N GLY A 439 -18.98 4.93 -5.66
CA GLY A 439 -17.83 4.53 -4.84
C GLY A 439 -18.19 4.55 -3.36
N SER A 440 -17.67 3.59 -2.60
CA SER A 440 -17.95 3.50 -1.16
C SER A 440 -17.31 4.64 -0.35
N ALA A 441 -16.28 5.32 -0.87
CA ALA A 441 -15.59 6.42 -0.20
C ALA A 441 -16.49 7.63 0.09
N GLU A 442 -17.43 7.96 -0.80
CA GLU A 442 -18.37 9.07 -0.62
C GLU A 442 -19.26 8.85 0.61
N ILE A 443 -19.67 7.59 0.84
CA ILE A 443 -20.46 7.20 2.00
C ILE A 443 -19.59 7.16 3.26
N TYR A 444 -18.36 6.65 3.16
CA TYR A 444 -17.44 6.65 4.30
C TYR A 444 -17.13 8.05 4.79
N ASN A 445 -16.80 8.99 3.90
CA ASN A 445 -16.50 10.37 4.29
C ASN A 445 -17.68 11.05 5.00
N LEU A 446 -18.90 10.76 4.56
CA LEU A 446 -20.11 11.30 5.18
C LEU A 446 -20.36 10.70 6.58
N ILE A 447 -20.21 9.38 6.70
CA ILE A 447 -20.55 8.63 7.92
C ILE A 447 -19.46 8.74 8.98
N GLU A 448 -18.20 8.67 8.58
CA GLU A 448 -17.04 8.82 9.48
C GLU A 448 -16.97 10.25 10.07
N GLY A 449 -17.64 11.23 9.47
CA GLY A 449 -17.78 12.58 10.03
C GLY A 449 -18.87 12.73 11.10
N LEU A 450 -19.65 11.68 11.37
CA LEU A 450 -20.74 11.75 12.36
C LEU A 450 -20.26 11.47 13.78
N PRO A 451 -20.74 12.22 14.80
CA PRO A 451 -20.37 11.97 16.20
C PRO A 451 -20.75 10.56 16.64
N GLY A 452 -19.80 9.88 17.30
CA GLY A 452 -20.03 8.54 17.84
C GLY A 452 -19.79 7.38 16.86
N VAL A 453 -19.44 7.67 15.60
CA VAL A 453 -19.00 6.65 14.64
C VAL A 453 -17.48 6.54 14.65
N LEU A 454 -16.95 5.35 14.90
CA LEU A 454 -15.51 5.08 14.84
C LEU A 454 -15.03 4.63 13.47
N ASP A 455 -15.84 3.78 12.81
CA ASP A 455 -15.52 3.16 11.54
C ASP A 455 -16.79 2.68 10.82
N SER A 456 -16.71 2.45 9.51
CA SER A 456 -17.83 1.95 8.74
C SER A 456 -17.41 1.10 7.54
N LEU A 457 -18.26 0.16 7.13
CA LEU A 457 -18.05 -0.69 5.96
C LEU A 457 -19.34 -0.82 5.16
N CYS A 458 -19.27 -0.53 3.87
CA CYS A 458 -20.34 -0.77 2.93
C CYS A 458 -20.08 -2.08 2.19
N VAL A 459 -21.09 -2.93 2.15
CA VAL A 459 -21.05 -4.23 1.48
C VAL A 459 -22.21 -4.33 0.51
N ALA A 460 -21.92 -4.69 -0.75
CA ALA A 460 -22.95 -5.09 -1.71
C ALA A 460 -23.40 -6.51 -1.38
N GLN A 461 -24.71 -6.72 -1.34
CA GLN A 461 -25.30 -8.04 -1.32
C GLN A 461 -26.19 -8.18 -2.56
N SER A 462 -25.77 -9.03 -3.50
CA SER A 462 -26.58 -9.37 -4.68
C SER A 462 -27.78 -10.23 -4.28
N ASN A 463 -28.91 -10.05 -4.97
CA ASN A 463 -30.07 -10.92 -4.87
C ASN A 463 -29.75 -12.35 -5.37
N ALA A 464 -30.63 -13.32 -5.10
CA ALA A 464 -30.38 -14.74 -5.37
C ALA A 464 -30.10 -15.05 -6.86
N ASP A 465 -30.64 -14.26 -7.76
CA ASP A 465 -30.48 -14.29 -9.22
C ASP A 465 -29.34 -13.39 -9.74
N ARG A 466 -28.68 -12.63 -8.86
CA ARG A 466 -27.64 -11.63 -9.16
C ARG A 466 -28.06 -10.53 -10.14
N SER A 467 -29.36 -10.31 -10.32
CA SER A 467 -29.85 -9.27 -11.24
C SER A 467 -29.80 -7.86 -10.65
N ASP A 468 -29.75 -7.75 -9.32
CA ASP A 468 -29.72 -6.50 -8.58
C ASP A 468 -28.97 -6.68 -7.24
N GLU A 469 -28.52 -5.58 -6.67
CA GLU A 469 -27.77 -5.55 -5.41
C GLU A 469 -28.41 -4.61 -4.40
N ARG A 470 -28.26 -4.92 -3.12
CA ARG A 470 -28.60 -4.01 -2.03
C ARG A 470 -27.36 -3.66 -1.22
N MET A 471 -27.31 -2.44 -0.73
CA MET A 471 -26.25 -2.00 0.16
C MET A 471 -26.55 -2.37 1.62
N ILE A 472 -25.56 -2.97 2.27
CA ILE A 472 -25.50 -3.16 3.72
C ILE A 472 -24.42 -2.24 4.27
N LEU A 473 -24.79 -1.39 5.22
CA LEU A 473 -23.86 -0.54 5.98
C LEU A 473 -23.64 -1.15 7.36
N LEU A 474 -22.38 -1.45 7.66
CA LEU A 474 -21.91 -1.82 8.99
C LEU A 474 -21.23 -0.60 9.61
N VAL A 475 -21.53 -0.31 10.87
CA VAL A 475 -21.00 0.85 11.59
C VAL A 475 -20.44 0.38 12.92
N LYS A 476 -19.22 0.78 13.22
CA LYS A 476 -18.63 0.62 14.55
C LYS A 476 -18.82 1.91 15.33
N LEU A 477 -19.41 1.82 16.51
CA LEU A 477 -19.67 2.97 17.37
C LEU A 477 -18.57 3.13 18.42
N SER A 478 -18.41 4.35 18.94
CA SER A 478 -17.48 4.64 20.04
C SER A 478 -17.94 4.04 21.36
N ASP A 479 -19.26 3.92 21.54
CA ASP A 479 -19.86 3.26 22.69
C ASP A 479 -19.91 1.74 22.49
N ASN A 480 -18.96 1.04 23.13
CA ASN A 480 -18.86 -0.42 23.10
C ASN A 480 -19.96 -1.13 23.91
N SER A 481 -20.83 -0.41 24.63
CA SER A 481 -21.97 -1.01 25.35
C SER A 481 -23.12 -1.39 24.40
N ILE A 482 -23.15 -0.81 23.19
CA ILE A 482 -24.18 -1.08 22.19
C ILE A 482 -23.88 -2.44 21.52
N PRO A 483 -24.78 -3.43 21.61
CA PRO A 483 -24.53 -4.76 21.06
C PRO A 483 -24.64 -4.79 19.54
N ASP A 484 -23.99 -5.77 18.91
CA ASP A 484 -24.13 -6.04 17.47
C ASP A 484 -25.60 -6.23 17.08
N GLY A 485 -26.07 -5.45 16.10
CA GLY A 485 -27.50 -5.42 15.80
C GLY A 485 -27.91 -4.31 14.86
N PRO A 486 -29.23 -4.03 14.75
CA PRO A 486 -29.72 -2.84 14.04
C PRO A 486 -29.12 -1.57 14.64
N LEU A 487 -28.77 -0.62 13.78
CA LEU A 487 -28.23 0.66 14.23
C LEU A 487 -29.28 1.41 15.09
N PRO A 488 -28.89 2.11 16.17
CA PRO A 488 -29.82 2.94 16.95
C PRO A 488 -30.63 3.89 16.06
N THR A 489 -31.94 3.98 16.31
CA THR A 489 -32.89 4.68 15.42
C THR A 489 -32.52 6.14 15.17
N GLU A 490 -32.03 6.84 16.18
CA GLU A 490 -31.59 8.24 16.05
C GLU A 490 -30.41 8.35 15.07
N LEU A 491 -29.35 7.56 15.27
CA LEU A 491 -28.18 7.57 14.39
C LEU A 491 -28.53 7.10 12.97
N ALA A 492 -29.39 6.08 12.84
CA ALA A 492 -29.87 5.63 11.54
C ALA A 492 -30.62 6.75 10.80
N THR A 493 -31.45 7.52 11.50
CA THR A 493 -32.17 8.66 10.94
C THR A 493 -31.21 9.77 10.52
N THR A 494 -30.22 10.09 11.35
CA THR A 494 -29.17 11.06 11.03
C THR A 494 -28.39 10.66 9.78
N ILE A 495 -27.96 9.40 9.67
CA ILE A 495 -27.27 8.89 8.49
C ILE A 495 -28.16 8.99 7.25
N GLN A 496 -29.43 8.58 7.34
CA GLN A 496 -30.37 8.68 6.21
C GLN A 496 -30.57 10.13 5.75
N GLN A 497 -30.70 11.08 6.69
CA GLN A 497 -30.83 12.49 6.40
C GLN A 497 -29.56 13.06 5.76
N ALA A 498 -28.40 12.72 6.30
CA ALA A 498 -27.10 13.14 5.76
C ALA A 498 -26.90 12.63 4.32
N ILE A 499 -27.24 11.36 4.05
CA ILE A 499 -27.13 10.78 2.71
C ILE A 499 -28.09 11.48 1.73
N ARG A 500 -29.33 11.76 2.16
CA ARG A 500 -30.31 12.45 1.31
C ARG A 500 -29.93 13.90 1.02
N SER A 501 -29.30 14.59 1.97
CA SER A 501 -28.96 16.02 1.83
C SER A 501 -27.65 16.26 1.11
N GLN A 502 -26.62 15.43 1.34
CA GLN A 502 -25.27 15.65 0.81
C GLN A 502 -24.92 14.73 -0.36
N LEU A 503 -25.60 13.58 -0.49
CA LEU A 503 -25.42 12.65 -1.60
C LEU A 503 -26.73 12.53 -2.38
N SER A 504 -27.26 11.31 -2.54
CA SER A 504 -28.53 11.06 -3.21
C SER A 504 -29.33 10.01 -2.43
N PRO A 505 -30.67 10.08 -2.44
CA PRO A 505 -31.52 9.05 -1.84
C PRO A 505 -31.24 7.62 -2.34
N ARG A 506 -30.59 7.48 -3.50
CA ARG A 506 -30.20 6.20 -4.09
C ARG A 506 -29.01 5.53 -3.38
N PHE A 507 -28.30 6.28 -2.54
CA PHE A 507 -27.15 5.81 -1.74
C PHE A 507 -27.61 5.29 -0.37
N LEU A 508 -28.93 5.25 -0.10
CA LEU A 508 -29.45 4.79 1.18
C LEU A 508 -29.18 3.28 1.35
N PRO A 509 -28.52 2.87 2.46
CA PRO A 509 -28.37 1.47 2.76
C PRO A 509 -29.73 0.81 2.99
N ALA A 510 -29.95 -0.36 2.40
CA ALA A 510 -31.14 -1.17 2.66
C ALA A 510 -31.12 -1.75 4.08
N VAL A 511 -29.91 -1.97 4.61
CA VAL A 511 -29.69 -2.47 5.97
C VAL A 511 -28.57 -1.68 6.62
N MET A 512 -28.80 -1.21 7.84
CA MET A 512 -27.79 -0.55 8.68
C MET A 512 -27.63 -1.32 9.99
N CYS A 513 -26.40 -1.67 10.36
CA CYS A 513 -26.12 -2.45 11.55
C CYS A 513 -24.94 -1.87 12.33
N CYS A 514 -25.06 -1.85 13.67
CA CYS A 514 -23.90 -1.70 14.54
C CYS A 514 -23.15 -3.02 14.64
N VAL A 515 -21.82 -2.93 14.66
CA VAL A 515 -20.92 -4.07 14.86
C VAL A 515 -19.80 -3.69 15.82
N SER A 516 -19.38 -4.65 16.63
CA SER A 516 -18.29 -4.55 17.59
C SER A 516 -16.93 -4.38 16.91
N ALA A 517 -16.78 -4.89 15.68
CA ALA A 517 -15.60 -4.68 14.85
C ALA A 517 -15.93 -4.74 13.36
N ILE A 518 -15.21 -3.92 12.58
CA ILE A 518 -15.16 -4.04 11.12
C ILE A 518 -14.02 -5.01 10.78
N PRO A 519 -14.27 -6.06 9.96
CA PRO A 519 -13.22 -6.99 9.57
C PRO A 519 -12.19 -6.31 8.66
N SER A 520 -10.91 -6.44 9.01
CA SER A 520 -9.78 -5.93 8.21
C SER A 520 -9.25 -6.96 7.20
N GLN A 521 -8.40 -6.52 6.27
CA GLN A 521 -7.85 -7.35 5.19
C GLN A 521 -7.26 -8.67 5.73
N GLY A 522 -7.86 -9.80 5.32
CA GLY A 522 -7.42 -11.15 5.73
C GLY A 522 -8.54 -12.08 6.21
N VAL A 523 -9.75 -11.56 6.48
CA VAL A 523 -10.93 -12.37 6.81
C VAL A 523 -11.86 -12.42 5.60
N SER A 524 -12.24 -13.61 5.14
CA SER A 524 -13.18 -13.76 4.03
C SER A 524 -14.54 -13.15 4.40
N MET A 525 -15.01 -12.19 3.61
CA MET A 525 -16.32 -11.48 3.72
C MET A 525 -17.54 -12.43 3.85
N GLY A 526 -17.39 -13.70 3.45
CA GLY A 526 -18.44 -14.72 3.52
C GLY A 526 -18.97 -15.01 4.93
N TRP A 527 -18.21 -14.71 5.99
CA TRP A 527 -18.63 -14.96 7.38
C TRP A 527 -19.79 -14.08 7.85
N TYR A 528 -19.84 -12.80 7.46
CA TYR A 528 -20.92 -11.88 7.87
C TYR A 528 -22.21 -12.12 7.08
N CYS A 529 -22.11 -12.46 5.79
CA CYS A 529 -23.28 -12.78 4.96
C CYS A 529 -23.92 -14.12 5.37
N ALA A 530 -23.13 -15.15 5.70
CA ALA A 530 -23.64 -16.47 6.05
C ALA A 530 -24.40 -16.53 7.39
N ARG A 531 -24.08 -15.65 8.35
CA ARG A 531 -24.67 -15.72 9.71
C ARG A 531 -26.11 -15.22 9.80
N LYS A 532 -26.59 -14.43 8.82
CA LYS A 532 -28.01 -13.96 8.79
C LYS A 532 -28.95 -14.90 8.03
N ASP A 533 -28.47 -15.63 7.03
CA ASP A 533 -29.31 -16.61 6.29
C ASP A 533 -29.71 -17.81 7.16
N CYS A 534 -28.87 -18.22 8.12
CA CYS A 534 -29.22 -19.30 9.06
C CYS A 534 -30.30 -18.90 10.09
N ARG A 535 -30.45 -17.60 10.45
CA ARG A 535 -31.46 -17.17 11.44
C ARG A 535 -32.81 -16.86 10.81
N ALA A 536 -32.84 -16.36 9.57
CA ALA A 536 -34.08 -16.13 8.83
C ALA A 536 -34.78 -17.45 8.41
N GLY A 537 -34.01 -18.46 7.99
CA GLY A 537 -34.55 -19.76 7.58
C GLY A 537 -35.03 -20.68 8.72
N LEU A 538 -34.53 -20.49 9.95
CA LEU A 538 -34.91 -21.31 11.11
C LEU A 538 -36.13 -20.77 11.88
N LEU A 539 -36.48 -19.50 11.73
CA LEU A 539 -37.66 -18.89 12.36
C LEU A 539 -38.96 -19.16 11.58
N GLN A 540 -38.88 -19.47 10.28
CA GLN A 540 -40.07 -19.80 9.47
C GLN A 540 -40.43 -21.29 9.53
N ARG A 541 -39.48 -22.17 9.87
CA ARG A 541 -39.72 -23.63 10.02
C ARG A 541 -40.17 -24.07 11.42
N LYS A 542 -40.10 -23.20 12.44
CA LYS A 542 -40.58 -23.50 13.82
C LYS A 542 -42.06 -23.25 14.08
N ARG A 543 -42.84 -22.83 13.07
CA ARG A 543 -44.30 -22.66 13.19
C ARG A 543 -45.14 -23.90 12.85
N ASN A 544 -44.54 -24.96 12.29
CA ASN A 544 -45.24 -26.19 11.94
C ASN A 544 -44.47 -27.43 12.42
N ARG A 545 -44.73 -27.86 13.66
CA ARG A 545 -44.74 -29.26 14.14
C ARG A 545 -44.80 -29.28 15.67
N GLN A 546 -46.02 -29.30 16.21
CA GLN A 546 -46.29 -29.93 17.50
C GLN A 546 -46.33 -31.46 17.29
N HIS A 547 -45.86 -32.17 18.32
CA HIS A 547 -45.92 -33.62 18.58
C HIS A 547 -44.69 -34.50 18.30
N ARG A 548 -44.39 -35.27 19.37
CA ARG A 548 -43.55 -36.46 19.57
C ARG A 548 -42.09 -36.27 20.02
N ILE A 549 -41.95 -36.50 21.32
CA ILE A 549 -40.78 -36.91 22.10
C ILE A 549 -40.24 -38.26 21.58
N ARG A 550 -38.91 -38.39 21.43
CA ARG A 550 -38.10 -39.55 21.91
C ARG A 550 -36.60 -39.37 21.61
N ASN A 551 -35.81 -39.78 22.61
CA ASN A 551 -34.34 -39.92 22.62
C ASN A 551 -33.79 -40.66 21.40
N LEU A 552 -32.54 -40.34 21.00
CA LEU A 552 -31.45 -41.32 20.81
C LEU A 552 -30.11 -40.64 20.46
N SER A 553 -29.08 -41.32 20.91
CA SER A 553 -27.62 -41.13 20.84
C SER A 553 -27.02 -41.13 19.41
N SER A 554 -25.83 -40.51 19.30
CA SER A 554 -24.83 -40.47 18.20
C SER A 554 -24.63 -41.77 17.38
N PRO A 555 -23.75 -41.81 16.35
CA PRO A 555 -23.46 -40.91 15.22
C PRO A 555 -23.55 -41.66 13.86
N CYS A 556 -23.82 -41.01 12.72
CA CYS A 556 -23.64 -41.64 11.39
C CYS A 556 -23.24 -40.66 10.29
N VAL A 557 -22.34 -41.15 9.43
CA VAL A 557 -21.55 -40.49 8.40
C VAL A 557 -22.22 -40.55 7.03
N GLY A 558 -22.15 -39.44 6.27
CA GLY A 558 -22.10 -39.40 4.80
C GLY A 558 -23.28 -38.69 4.07
N PRO A 559 -23.11 -38.19 2.82
CA PRO A 559 -21.90 -37.83 2.07
C PRO A 559 -21.84 -36.33 1.68
N LYS A 560 -20.61 -35.87 1.41
CA LYS A 560 -20.28 -34.54 0.87
C LYS A 560 -20.91 -34.32 -0.50
N ILE A 561 -21.73 -33.26 -0.63
CA ILE A 561 -21.96 -32.57 -1.91
C ILE A 561 -21.73 -31.09 -1.67
N THR A 562 -20.49 -30.65 -1.83
CA THR A 562 -20.13 -29.25 -2.03
C THR A 562 -19.34 -29.17 -3.33
N ARG A 563 -20.05 -28.86 -4.43
CA ARG A 563 -19.41 -28.34 -5.64
C ARG A 563 -18.89 -26.92 -5.35
N PRO A 564 -17.74 -26.52 -5.92
CA PRO A 564 -17.03 -25.32 -5.51
C PRO A 564 -17.80 -24.07 -5.93
N ILE A 565 -18.22 -23.27 -4.96
CA ILE A 565 -18.61 -21.88 -5.16
C ILE A 565 -17.36 -21.15 -5.68
N GLY A 566 -17.51 -20.48 -6.82
CA GLY A 566 -16.42 -19.84 -7.57
C GLY A 566 -15.50 -19.01 -6.66
N ARG A 567 -14.20 -19.23 -6.82
CA ARG A 567 -13.13 -18.45 -6.21
C ARG A 567 -13.33 -16.98 -6.58
N MET A 568 -13.70 -16.15 -5.60
CA MET A 568 -13.39 -14.72 -5.66
C MET A 568 -11.86 -14.61 -5.70
N VAL A 569 -11.33 -14.19 -6.85
CA VAL A 569 -9.93 -13.81 -6.97
C VAL A 569 -9.80 -12.50 -6.19
N GLN A 570 -9.34 -12.61 -4.94
CA GLN A 570 -8.86 -11.46 -4.19
C GLN A 570 -7.68 -10.88 -4.98
N PRO A 571 -7.54 -9.55 -5.10
CA PRO A 571 -6.32 -8.96 -5.59
C PRO A 571 -5.23 -9.41 -4.62
N GLN A 572 -4.38 -10.33 -5.06
CA GLN A 572 -3.12 -10.60 -4.38
C GLN A 572 -2.43 -9.23 -4.31
N GLN A 573 -2.00 -8.82 -3.12
CA GLN A 573 -0.94 -7.81 -3.01
C GLN A 573 0.20 -8.34 -3.88
N ALA A 574 0.31 -7.82 -5.10
CA ALA A 574 1.42 -8.14 -5.98
C ALA A 574 2.67 -7.74 -5.21
N THR A 575 3.52 -8.72 -4.90
CA THR A 575 4.87 -8.44 -4.45
C THR A 575 5.52 -7.67 -5.60
N TRP A 576 5.71 -6.36 -5.41
CA TRP A 576 6.29 -5.50 -6.43
C TRP A 576 7.77 -5.89 -6.55
N TYR A 577 8.13 -6.48 -7.69
CA TYR A 577 9.51 -6.80 -8.01
C TYR A 577 10.11 -5.60 -8.74
N LEU A 578 11.06 -4.92 -8.11
CA LEU A 578 11.98 -4.07 -8.85
C LEU A 578 12.89 -4.99 -9.68
N PRO A 579 13.03 -4.80 -11.01
CA PRO A 579 14.05 -5.50 -11.76
C PRO A 579 15.43 -5.15 -11.17
N GLY A 580 16.29 -6.17 -11.07
CA GLY A 580 17.59 -6.13 -10.39
C GLY A 580 18.60 -5.15 -10.98
#